data_AF-A0A2J0HNL0-F1
#
_entry.id   AF-A0A2J0HNL0-F1
#
_cell.length_a   1.000
_cell.length_b   1.000
_cell.length_c   1.000
_cell.angle_alpha   90.00
_cell.angle_beta   90.00
_cell.angle_gamma   90.00
#
_symmetry.space_group_name_H-M   'P 1'
#
loop_
_entity.id
_entity.type
_entity.pdbx_description
1 polymer ?
#
loop_
_entity_poly.entity_id
_entity_poly.type
_entity_poly.pdbx_seq_one_letter_code
_entity_poly.pdbx_strand_id
1 'polypeptide(L)'
;MSQIKKIFLALVILVLIFPAGAGAQSTKFDFTFSIGDSSMGLPAGSIHDIIKNVVYWLLGIFAFFGIIGFVVSGIMYLVSAGNDEMITKAKKYMLYSIVGVVVGLMGYVILQAAKWMLGGSNTTF
;
A
#
# COMPACT_ATOMS: atom_id res chain seq x y z
N MET A 1 20.81 -22.84 14.92
CA MET A 1 20.24 -21.60 14.32
C MET A 1 19.36 -21.84 13.08
N SER A 2 19.63 -22.84 12.24
CA SER A 2 18.89 -23.05 10.98
C SER A 2 17.40 -23.42 11.17
N GLN A 3 17.05 -24.18 12.21
CA GLN A 3 15.66 -24.62 12.44
C GLN A 3 14.75 -23.52 13.00
N ILE A 4 15.28 -22.64 13.88
CA ILE A 4 14.52 -21.52 14.45
C ILE A 4 14.13 -20.50 13.36
N LYS A 5 15.03 -20.24 12.41
CA LYS A 5 14.75 -19.37 11.27
C LYS A 5 13.64 -19.94 10.37
N LYS A 6 13.61 -21.26 10.17
CA LYS A 6 12.55 -21.94 9.39
C LYS A 6 11.19 -21.89 10.08
N ILE A 7 11.15 -22.07 11.40
CA ILE A 7 9.91 -21.96 12.19
C ILE A 7 9.38 -20.53 12.18
N PHE A 8 10.27 -19.54 12.35
CA PHE A 8 9.90 -18.13 12.26
C PHE A 8 9.39 -17.75 10.86
N LEU A 9 10.06 -18.21 9.80
CA LEU A 9 9.63 -18.01 8.41
C LEU A 9 8.26 -18.67 8.15
N ALA A 10 8.02 -19.87 8.67
CA ALA A 10 6.75 -20.56 8.53
C ALA A 10 5.61 -19.80 9.25
N LEU A 11 5.88 -19.22 10.42
CA LEU A 11 4.90 -18.41 11.16
C LEU A 11 4.57 -17.11 10.41
N VAL A 12 5.57 -16.44 9.82
CA VAL A 12 5.38 -15.24 8.98
C VAL A 12 4.56 -15.56 7.72
N ILE A 13 4.82 -16.71 7.08
CA ILE A 13 4.06 -17.16 5.91
C ILE A 13 2.60 -17.50 6.29
N LEU A 14 2.37 -18.13 7.44
CA LEU A 14 1.03 -18.42 7.95
C LEU A 14 0.20 -17.14 8.16
N VAL A 15 0.81 -16.10 8.75
CA VAL A 15 0.15 -14.79 8.97
C VAL A 15 -0.18 -14.11 7.64
N LEU A 16 0.65 -14.25 6.62
CA LEU A 16 0.40 -13.69 5.29
C LEU A 16 -0.68 -14.43 4.49
N ILE A 17 -0.87 -15.74 4.73
CA ILE A 17 -1.89 -16.56 4.04
C ILE A 17 -3.23 -16.59 4.79
N PHE A 18 -3.25 -16.23 6.08
CA PHE A 18 -4.46 -16.08 6.90
C PHE A 18 -5.60 -15.28 6.23
N PRO A 19 -5.36 -14.14 5.56
CA PRO A 19 -6.41 -13.43 4.82
C PRO A 19 -6.94 -14.18 3.59
N ALA A 20 -6.14 -15.06 2.98
CA ALA A 20 -6.56 -15.86 1.83
C ALA A 20 -7.38 -17.10 2.25
N GLY A 21 -7.03 -17.74 3.37
CA GLY A 21 -7.71 -18.95 3.88
C GLY A 21 -9.10 -18.71 4.48
N ALA A 22 -9.38 -17.50 4.96
CA ALA A 22 -10.69 -17.12 5.52
C ALA A 22 -11.72 -16.68 4.45
N GLY A 23 -11.43 -16.85 3.16
CA GLY A 23 -12.35 -16.48 2.07
C GLY A 23 -12.56 -14.97 1.90
N ALA A 24 -11.74 -14.11 2.51
CA ALA A 24 -11.87 -12.65 2.43
C ALA A 24 -11.34 -12.05 1.11
N GLN A 25 -10.98 -12.88 0.12
CA GLN A 25 -10.58 -12.41 -1.19
C GLN A 25 -11.79 -12.08 -2.07
N SER A 26 -12.47 -11.00 -1.71
CA SER A 26 -13.27 -10.21 -2.65
C SER A 26 -12.76 -8.77 -2.59
N THR A 27 -11.62 -8.50 -3.22
CA THR A 27 -11.17 -7.14 -3.48
C THR A 27 -11.95 -6.57 -4.66
N LYS A 28 -13.26 -6.37 -4.49
CA LYS A 28 -13.96 -5.33 -5.27
C LYS A 28 -13.89 -4.07 -4.44
N PHE A 29 -13.03 -3.18 -4.87
CA PHE A 29 -12.96 -1.83 -4.36
C PHE A 29 -14.12 -1.03 -4.96
N ASP A 30 -15.33 -1.13 -4.38
CA ASP A 30 -16.50 -0.34 -4.80
C ASP A 30 -16.92 0.62 -3.69
N PHE A 31 -16.88 1.92 -4.02
CA PHE A 31 -17.25 3.03 -3.13
C PHE A 31 -18.36 3.86 -3.79
N THR A 32 -19.52 3.25 -4.05
CA THR A 32 -20.70 3.95 -4.61
C THR A 32 -21.49 4.66 -3.52
N PHE A 33 -21.47 5.99 -3.56
CA PHE A 33 -22.51 6.85 -3.00
C PHE A 33 -23.01 7.74 -4.14
N SER A 34 -24.23 7.49 -4.64
CA SER A 34 -24.78 8.19 -5.79
C SER A 34 -25.71 9.32 -5.34
N ILE A 35 -25.23 10.57 -5.44
CA ILE A 35 -26.09 11.75 -5.57
C ILE A 35 -25.55 12.56 -6.73
N GLY A 36 -26.23 12.50 -7.87
CA GLY A 36 -25.88 13.23 -9.07
C GLY A 36 -27.09 13.43 -9.96
N ASP A 37 -27.71 14.61 -9.87
CA ASP A 37 -28.39 15.20 -11.01
C ASP A 37 -27.31 15.92 -11.83
N SER A 38 -27.07 15.42 -13.04
CA SER A 38 -25.96 15.78 -13.93
C SER A 38 -26.19 17.07 -14.74
N SER A 39 -27.11 17.94 -14.33
CA SER A 39 -27.54 19.08 -15.15
C SER A 39 -26.86 20.43 -14.84
N MET A 40 -26.05 20.54 -13.77
CA MET A 40 -25.58 21.86 -13.27
C MET A 40 -24.07 22.12 -13.35
N GLY A 41 -23.27 21.26 -13.99
CA GLY A 41 -21.81 21.48 -14.13
C GLY A 41 -21.02 21.51 -12.81
N LEU A 42 -21.68 21.19 -11.69
CA LEU A 42 -21.07 20.91 -10.41
C LEU A 42 -20.69 19.41 -10.37
N PRO A 43 -19.62 19.01 -9.67
CA PRO A 43 -19.30 17.61 -9.46
C PRO A 43 -20.53 16.88 -8.90
N ALA A 44 -21.10 15.98 -9.69
CA ALA A 44 -22.29 15.20 -9.37
C ALA A 44 -21.95 14.05 -8.39
N GLY A 45 -21.44 14.43 -7.21
CA GLY A 45 -21.05 13.53 -6.14
C GLY A 45 -21.10 14.25 -4.79
N SER A 46 -21.32 13.50 -3.72
CA SER A 46 -21.29 14.10 -2.37
C SER A 46 -19.89 14.62 -2.03
N ILE A 47 -19.78 15.44 -0.98
CA ILE A 47 -18.50 15.92 -0.43
C ILE A 47 -17.47 14.78 -0.32
N HIS A 48 -17.95 13.57 0.00
CA HIS A 48 -17.20 12.32 0.01
C HIS A 48 -16.47 12.01 -1.31
N ASP A 49 -17.09 12.18 -2.46
CA ASP A 49 -16.51 11.83 -3.76
C ASP A 49 -15.46 12.83 -4.21
N ILE A 50 -15.65 14.12 -3.88
CA ILE A 50 -14.64 15.16 -4.10
C ILE A 50 -13.39 14.84 -3.27
N ILE A 51 -13.57 14.52 -1.99
CA ILE A 51 -12.47 14.15 -1.09
C ILE A 51 -11.76 12.89 -1.60
N LYS A 52 -12.50 11.86 -2.00
CA LYS A 52 -11.89 10.65 -2.60
C LYS A 52 -11.06 10.99 -3.82
N ASN A 53 -11.59 11.78 -4.75
CA ASN A 53 -10.88 12.11 -6.00
C ASN A 53 -9.56 12.85 -5.72
N VAL A 54 -9.58 13.80 -4.78
CA VAL A 54 -8.36 14.52 -4.34
C VAL A 54 -7.37 13.58 -3.66
N VAL A 55 -7.84 12.67 -2.81
CA VAL A 55 -6.99 11.67 -2.14
C VAL A 55 -6.36 10.71 -3.16
N TYR A 56 -7.10 10.24 -4.17
CA TYR A 56 -6.54 9.39 -5.22
C TYR A 56 -5.50 10.11 -6.07
N TRP A 57 -5.76 11.36 -6.42
CA TRP A 57 -4.79 12.18 -7.14
C TRP A 57 -3.50 12.37 -6.34
N LEU A 58 -3.61 12.63 -5.04
CA LEU A 58 -2.47 12.74 -4.12
C LEU A 58 -1.71 11.41 -3.98
N LEU A 59 -2.42 10.28 -3.87
CA LEU A 59 -1.83 8.94 -3.85
C LEU A 59 -1.07 8.63 -5.15
N GLY A 60 -1.58 9.07 -6.31
CA GLY A 60 -0.92 8.90 -7.60
C GLY A 60 0.42 9.62 -7.67
N ILE A 61 0.47 10.88 -7.23
CA ILE A 61 1.72 11.65 -7.15
C ILE A 61 2.69 11.04 -6.14
N PHE A 62 2.20 10.61 -4.98
CA PHE A 62 3.01 9.94 -3.97
C PHE A 62 3.67 8.66 -4.52
N ALA A 63 2.89 7.81 -5.21
CA ALA A 63 3.39 6.59 -5.82
C ALA A 63 4.48 6.88 -6.87
N PHE A 64 4.30 7.93 -7.67
CA PHE A 64 5.27 8.36 -8.67
C PHE A 64 6.62 8.76 -8.03
N PHE A 65 6.60 9.55 -6.95
CA PHE A 65 7.82 9.90 -6.22
C PHE A 65 8.49 8.68 -5.58
N GLY A 66 7.71 7.72 -5.10
CA GLY A 66 8.22 6.45 -4.56
C GLY A 66 9.04 5.66 -5.59
N ILE A 67 8.54 5.56 -6.82
CA ILE A 67 9.22 4.87 -7.93
C ILE A 67 10.50 5.61 -8.34
N ILE A 68 10.47 6.94 -8.41
CA ILE A 68 11.67 7.73 -8.75
C ILE A 68 12.78 7.48 -7.74
N GLY A 69 12.47 7.57 -6.43
CA GLY A 69 13.44 7.30 -5.38
C GLY A 69 14.03 5.88 -5.46
N PHE A 70 13.21 4.90 -5.84
CA PHE A 70 13.65 3.53 -6.05
C PHE A 70 14.65 3.42 -7.21
N VAL A 71 14.30 3.97 -8.38
CA VAL A 71 15.13 3.94 -9.58
C VAL A 71 16.46 4.67 -9.37
N VAL A 72 16.46 5.85 -8.77
CA VAL A 72 17.69 6.63 -8.51
C VAL A 72 18.63 5.85 -7.61
N SER A 73 18.13 5.21 -6.56
CA SER A 73 18.94 4.37 -5.68
C SER A 73 19.52 3.15 -6.40
N GLY A 74 18.76 2.54 -7.32
CA GLY A 74 19.20 1.40 -8.12
C GLY A 74 20.30 1.77 -9.11
N ILE A 75 20.16 2.89 -9.82
CA ILE A 75 21.20 3.38 -10.74
C ILE A 75 22.48 3.71 -9.97
N MET A 76 22.35 4.39 -8.82
CA MET A 76 23.50 4.72 -7.98
C MET A 76 24.23 3.46 -7.50
N TYR A 77 23.50 2.39 -7.17
CA TYR A 77 24.09 1.11 -6.77
C TYR A 77 24.88 0.46 -7.92
N LEU A 78 24.32 0.45 -9.13
CA LEU A 78 24.94 -0.16 -10.31
C LEU A 78 26.19 0.60 -10.79
N VAL A 79 26.19 1.93 -10.68
CA VAL A 79 27.29 2.79 -11.16
C VAL A 79 28.44 2.91 -10.15
N SER A 80 28.25 2.48 -8.89
CA SER A 80 29.24 2.67 -7.82
C SER A 80 30.58 1.95 -8.01
N ALA A 81 30.73 1.06 -9.01
CA ALA A 81 31.98 0.51 -9.57
C ALA A 81 33.12 0.10 -8.59
N GLY A 82 32.81 -0.23 -7.33
CA GLY A 82 33.79 -0.62 -6.32
C GLY A 82 34.14 0.45 -5.27
N ASN A 83 33.50 1.63 -5.29
CA ASN A 83 33.59 2.59 -4.19
C ASN A 83 32.62 2.19 -3.06
N ASP A 84 33.16 1.64 -1.97
CA ASP A 84 32.40 1.21 -0.79
C ASP A 84 31.53 2.32 -0.17
N GLU A 85 31.97 3.58 -0.24
CA GLU A 85 31.21 4.71 0.29
C GLU A 85 29.93 4.96 -0.53
N MET A 86 30.04 4.91 -1.87
CA MET A 86 28.88 5.06 -2.75
C MET A 86 27.93 3.86 -2.65
N ILE A 87 28.47 2.64 -2.55
CA ILE A 87 27.67 1.43 -2.36
C ILE A 87 26.87 1.52 -1.04
N THR A 88 27.50 1.99 0.03
CA THR A 88 26.84 2.14 1.33
C THR A 88 25.75 3.21 1.29
N LYS A 89 25.97 4.34 0.61
CA LYS A 89 24.95 5.37 0.42
C LYS A 89 23.79 4.89 -0.44
N ALA A 90 24.06 4.22 -1.56
CA ALA A 90 23.03 3.66 -2.43
C ALA A 90 22.14 2.66 -1.68
N LYS A 91 22.72 1.78 -0.87
CA LYS A 91 21.95 0.84 -0.01
C LYS A 91 21.06 1.56 1.00
N LYS A 92 21.56 2.62 1.65
CA LYS A 92 20.73 3.42 2.58
C LYS A 92 19.55 4.07 1.86
N TYR A 93 19.78 4.66 0.69
CA TYR A 93 18.70 5.26 -0.11
C TYR A 93 17.68 4.23 -0.61
N MET A 94 18.15 3.05 -1.02
CA MET A 94 17.28 1.95 -1.40
C MET A 94 16.40 1.51 -0.22
N LEU A 95 16.96 1.39 0.99
CA LEU A 95 16.19 1.07 2.18
C LEU A 95 15.14 2.14 2.49
N TYR A 96 15.47 3.43 2.41
CA TYR A 96 14.49 4.49 2.64
C TYR A 96 13.35 4.48 1.61
N SER A 97 13.66 4.23 0.34
CA SER A 97 12.65 4.09 -0.71
C SER A 97 11.73 2.88 -0.46
N ILE A 98 12.30 1.72 -0.10
CA ILE A 98 11.54 0.51 0.23
C ILE A 98 10.63 0.76 1.44
N VAL A 99 11.15 1.37 2.52
CA VAL A 99 10.38 1.66 3.71
C VAL A 99 9.21 2.61 3.39
N GLY A 100 9.41 3.63 2.56
CA GLY A 100 8.33 4.53 2.13
C GLY A 100 7.20 3.80 1.41
N VAL A 101 7.52 2.92 0.46
CA VAL A 101 6.53 2.10 -0.25
C VAL A 101 5.83 1.13 0.68
N VAL A 102 6.58 0.44 1.54
CA VAL A 102 6.03 -0.50 2.53
C VAL A 102 5.06 0.19 3.48
N VAL A 103 5.44 1.34 4.04
CA VAL A 103 4.57 2.12 4.95
C VAL A 103 3.31 2.60 4.23
N GLY A 104 3.42 3.03 2.97
CA GLY A 104 2.27 3.40 2.15
C GLY A 104 1.29 2.24 1.95
N LEU A 105 1.80 1.04 1.63
CA LEU A 105 0.98 -0.17 1.50
C LEU A 105 0.38 -0.63 2.83
N MET A 106 1.13 -0.51 3.93
CA MET A 106 0.64 -0.84 5.27
C MET A 106 -0.53 0.05 5.68
N GLY A 107 -0.53 1.33 5.30
CA GLY A 107 -1.67 2.22 5.52
C GLY A 107 -2.96 1.69 4.92
N TYR A 108 -2.92 1.15 3.70
CA TYR A 108 -4.07 0.52 3.06
C TYR A 108 -4.53 -0.74 3.79
N VAL A 109 -3.60 -1.62 4.15
CA VAL A 109 -3.89 -2.86 4.88
C VAL A 109 -4.52 -2.57 6.25
N ILE A 110 -3.99 -1.59 6.98
CA ILE A 110 -4.51 -1.19 8.30
C ILE A 110 -5.91 -0.60 8.18
N LEU A 111 -6.15 0.29 7.20
CA LEU A 111 -7.48 0.86 6.97
C LEU A 111 -8.50 -0.23 6.62
N GLN A 112 -8.09 -1.23 5.84
CA GLN A 112 -8.94 -2.35 5.51
C GLN A 112 -9.21 -3.20 6.75
N ALA A 113 -8.18 -3.57 7.52
CA ALA A 113 -8.33 -4.30 8.78
C ALA A 113 -9.26 -3.57 9.77
N ALA A 114 -9.11 -2.25 9.91
CA ALA A 114 -9.98 -1.44 10.75
C ALA A 114 -11.43 -1.45 10.25
N LYS A 115 -11.67 -1.38 8.94
CA LYS A 115 -13.02 -1.52 8.36
C LYS A 115 -13.63 -2.91 8.62
N TRP A 116 -12.83 -3.98 8.55
CA TRP A 116 -13.29 -5.34 8.87
C TRP A 116 -13.62 -5.49 10.36
N MET A 117 -12.83 -4.87 11.23
CA MET A 117 -13.05 -4.89 12.67
C MET A 117 -14.25 -4.03 13.09
N LEU A 118 -14.47 -2.90 12.41
CA LEU A 118 -15.56 -1.96 12.71
C LEU A 118 -16.87 -2.33 12.00
N GLY A 119 -16.79 -2.94 10.82
CA GLY A 119 -17.94 -3.39 10.02
C GLY A 119 -18.52 -4.72 10.48
N GLY A 120 -18.41 -5.03 11.79
CA GLY A 120 -18.80 -6.29 12.40
C GLY A 120 -20.10 -6.84 11.80
N SER A 121 -19.96 -7.98 11.09
CA SER A 121 -21.01 -8.94 10.78
C SER A 121 -22.42 -8.35 10.63
N ASN A 122 -22.78 -7.90 9.42
CA ASN A 122 -24.17 -8.04 8.96
C ASN A 122 -24.44 -9.54 8.74
N THR A 123 -24.38 -10.35 9.80
CA THR A 123 -25.01 -11.66 9.83
C THR A 123 -26.51 -11.42 9.86
N THR A 124 -27.06 -11.13 8.68
CA THR A 124 -28.47 -11.38 8.41
C THR A 124 -28.66 -12.87 8.62
N PHE A 125 -29.35 -13.20 9.71
CA PHE A 125 -29.90 -14.54 9.91
C PHE A 125 -30.82 -14.91 8.75
#